data_AF-A0A4D4MPG7-F1
#
_entry.id   AF-A0A4D4MPG7-F1
#
_cell.length_a   1.000
_cell.length_b   1.000
_cell.length_c   1.000
_cell.angle_alpha   90.00
_cell.angle_beta   90.00
_cell.angle_gamma   90.00
#
_symmetry.space_group_name_H-M   'P 1'
#
loop_
_entity.id
_entity.type
_entity.pdbx_description
1 polymer ?
#
loop_
_entity_poly.entity_id
_entity_poly.type
_entity_poly.pdbx_seq_one_letter_code
_entity_poly.pdbx_strand_id
1 'polypeptide(L)'
;MPHAADHRRLLRRARPGFDRPGFARALHEEVVRTAAAKPEACKTQFRRGEDTTVGADGEGHAIVHVTLGLLAGRSDETKARLTEAALELLRQYVKPDGGLALHASAEVRDLDPSYRKFDA
;
A
#
# COMPACT_ATOMS: atom_id res chain seq x y z
N MET A 1 4.43 8.93 -22.69
CA MET A 1 3.27 9.75 -23.06
C MET A 1 2.31 8.87 -23.87
N PRO A 2 1.00 8.80 -23.60
CA PRO A 2 0.33 8.58 -22.30
C PRO A 2 -0.79 7.49 -22.46
N HIS A 3 -1.21 6.69 -21.48
CA HIS A 3 -2.11 7.01 -20.37
C HIS A 3 -2.42 5.70 -19.61
N ALA A 4 -2.62 5.78 -18.30
CA ALA A 4 -3.65 4.96 -17.64
C ALA A 4 -4.16 5.68 -16.38
N ALA A 5 -4.89 6.78 -16.59
CA ALA A 5 -6.00 7.10 -15.71
C ALA A 5 -7.24 6.47 -16.35
N ASP A 6 -7.57 5.24 -15.96
CA ASP A 6 -8.89 4.70 -16.23
C ASP A 6 -9.87 5.32 -15.23
N HIS A 7 -10.71 6.21 -15.74
CA HIS A 7 -11.91 6.66 -15.07
C HIS A 7 -12.98 5.57 -15.17
N ARG A 8 -13.05 4.69 -14.15
CA ARG A 8 -14.30 3.98 -13.86
C ARG A 8 -14.83 4.37 -12.49
N ARG A 9 -15.82 5.27 -12.52
CA ARG A 9 -16.72 5.61 -11.42
C ARG A 9 -17.31 4.34 -10.81
N LEU A 10 -16.94 4.04 -9.56
CA LEU A 10 -17.84 3.53 -8.51
C LEU A 10 -17.34 4.07 -7.16
N LEU A 11 -17.49 5.37 -6.93
CA LEU A 11 -17.58 5.84 -5.54
C LEU A 11 -18.95 5.43 -5.04
N ARG A 12 -19.00 4.56 -4.04
CA ARG A 12 -19.81 4.80 -2.84
C ARG A 12 -19.44 3.82 -1.73
N ARG A 13 -18.90 4.44 -0.67
CA ARG A 13 -18.47 3.92 0.63
C ARG A 13 -17.04 3.37 0.67
N ALA A 14 -16.16 4.15 1.33
CA ALA A 14 -15.11 3.57 2.13
C ALA A 14 -15.75 2.46 2.97
N ARG A 15 -15.16 1.25 3.00
CA ARG A 15 -15.47 0.36 4.12
C ARG A 15 -15.12 1.18 5.37
N PRO A 16 -16.04 1.39 6.31
CA PRO A 16 -15.63 1.97 7.58
C PRO A 16 -14.50 1.09 8.13
N GLY A 17 -13.48 1.74 8.68
CA GLY A 17 -12.30 1.02 9.14
C GLY A 17 -11.04 1.04 8.27
N PHE A 18 -10.92 1.83 7.20
CA PHE A 18 -9.59 2.13 6.64
C PHE A 18 -9.46 3.61 6.26
N ASP A 19 -8.68 4.35 7.07
CA ASP A 19 -8.26 5.71 6.74
C ASP A 19 -7.13 5.69 5.69
N ARG A 20 -7.54 5.56 4.42
CA ARG A 20 -6.62 5.53 3.28
C ARG A 20 -5.79 6.81 3.13
N PRO A 21 -6.37 8.02 3.20
CA PRO A 21 -5.57 9.24 3.11
C PRO A 21 -4.56 9.39 4.26
N GLY A 22 -4.95 9.06 5.49
CA GLY A 22 -4.06 9.06 6.65
C GLY A 22 -2.90 8.08 6.48
N PHE A 23 -3.23 6.83 6.14
CA PHE A 23 -2.23 5.80 5.86
C PHE A 23 -1.26 6.22 4.76
N ALA A 24 -1.75 6.75 3.63
CA ALA A 24 -0.89 7.16 2.51
C ALA A 24 0.11 8.24 2.94
N ARG A 25 -0.32 9.26 3.68
CA ARG A 25 0.58 10.32 4.16
C ARG A 25 1.63 9.77 5.13
N ALA A 26 1.21 8.96 6.09
CA ALA A 26 2.12 8.36 7.06
C ALA A 26 3.13 7.41 6.39
N LEU A 27 2.68 6.64 5.38
CA LEU A 27 3.56 5.79 4.59
C LEU A 27 4.57 6.62 3.78
N HIS A 28 4.15 7.73 3.18
CA HIS A 28 5.07 8.61 2.47
C HIS A 28 6.14 9.19 3.40
N GLU A 29 5.76 9.64 4.60
CA GLU A 29 6.70 10.13 5.62
C GLU A 29 7.70 9.05 6.04
N GLU A 30 7.25 7.81 6.25
CA GLU A 30 8.13 6.68 6.57
C GLU A 30 9.09 6.35 5.41
N VAL A 31 8.61 6.34 4.17
CA VAL A 31 9.45 6.07 2.99
C VAL A 31 10.53 7.14 2.84
N VAL A 32 10.21 8.41 3.08
CA VAL A 32 11.20 9.51 3.09
C VAL A 32 12.22 9.31 4.20
N ARG A 33 11.76 9.03 5.44
CA ARG A 33 12.62 8.83 6.61
C ARG A 33 13.57 7.63 6.46
N THR A 34 13.05 6.48 6.03
CA THR A 34 13.79 5.21 6.08
C THR A 34 14.55 4.92 4.79
N ALA A 35 14.00 5.27 3.62
CA ALA A 35 14.61 4.96 2.32
C ALA A 35 15.21 6.20 1.60
N ALA A 36 15.27 7.34 2.29
CA ALA A 36 15.76 8.62 1.79
C ALA A 36 15.10 9.01 0.45
N ALA A 37 13.80 8.72 0.31
CA ALA A 37 13.03 9.13 -0.85
C ALA A 37 12.76 10.64 -0.84
N LYS A 38 12.46 11.20 -2.02
CA LYS A 38 11.93 12.56 -2.12
C LYS A 38 10.41 12.53 -1.91
N PRO A 39 9.82 13.43 -1.11
CA PRO A 39 8.37 13.47 -0.90
C PRO A 39 7.55 13.47 -2.20
N GLU A 40 8.00 14.19 -3.22
CA GLU A 40 7.32 14.32 -4.52
C GLU A 40 7.37 13.02 -5.35
N ALA A 41 8.24 12.08 -4.97
CA ALA A 41 8.33 10.77 -5.59
C ALA A 41 7.38 9.74 -4.96
N CYS A 42 6.83 10.01 -3.77
CA CYS A 42 5.94 9.09 -3.07
C CYS A 42 4.52 9.16 -3.63
N LYS A 43 4.05 8.03 -4.21
CA LYS A 43 2.71 7.90 -4.78
C LYS A 43 2.07 6.61 -4.27
N THR A 44 0.85 6.72 -3.74
CA THR A 44 0.06 5.58 -3.27
C THR A 44 -1.23 5.48 -4.08
N GLN A 45 -1.50 4.28 -4.61
CA GLN A 45 -2.76 3.96 -5.25
C GLN A 45 -3.45 2.84 -4.47
N PHE A 46 -4.71 3.04 -4.13
CA PHE A 46 -5.52 2.01 -3.48
C PHE A 46 -6.37 1.30 -4.53
N ARG A 47 -6.26 -0.03 -4.58
CA ARG A 47 -7.13 -0.89 -5.36
C ARG A 47 -7.91 -1.79 -4.40
N ARG A 48 -9.21 -1.91 -4.63
CA ARG A 48 -10.08 -2.79 -3.84
C ARG A 48 -10.20 -4.12 -4.57
N GLY A 49 -9.95 -5.23 -3.87
CA GLY A 49 -10.33 -6.55 -4.34
C GLY A 49 -11.86 -6.71 -4.34
N GLU A 50 -12.39 -7.40 -5.35
CA GLU A 50 -13.82 -7.67 -5.47
C GLU A 50 -14.22 -8.81 -4.55
N ASP A 51 -13.55 -9.95 -4.69
CA ASP A 51 -13.76 -11.16 -3.90
C ASP A 51 -12.54 -11.51 -3.04
N THR A 52 -12.77 -12.19 -1.92
CA THR A 52 -11.71 -12.58 -0.99
C THR A 52 -12.07 -13.90 -0.33
N THR A 53 -11.11 -14.83 -0.28
CA THR A 53 -11.22 -16.11 0.42
C THR A 53 -9.95 -16.30 1.24
N VAL A 54 -10.08 -16.75 2.49
CA VAL A 54 -8.96 -17.08 3.36
C VAL A 54 -9.10 -18.53 3.76
N GLY A 55 -8.20 -19.39 3.27
CA GLY A 55 -8.33 -20.83 3.47
C GLY A 55 -9.64 -21.36 2.88
N ALA A 56 -10.46 -22.00 3.71
CA ALA A 56 -11.79 -22.50 3.33
C ALA A 56 -12.92 -21.46 3.54
N ASP A 57 -12.62 -20.31 4.14
CA ASP A 57 -13.60 -19.32 4.56
C ASP A 57 -13.75 -18.20 3.51
N GLY A 58 -15.00 -17.97 3.06
CA GLY A 58 -15.35 -16.93 2.08
C GLY A 58 -15.76 -15.59 2.69
N GLU A 59 -15.93 -15.52 4.00
CA GLU A 59 -16.43 -14.34 4.71
C GLU A 59 -15.64 -14.11 6.01
N GLY A 60 -15.89 -13.03 6.75
CA GLY A 60 -15.26 -12.80 8.06
C GLY A 60 -13.82 -12.27 8.00
N HIS A 61 -13.29 -12.01 6.81
CA HIS A 61 -11.90 -11.60 6.62
C HIS A 61 -11.73 -10.28 5.86
N ALA A 62 -10.69 -9.55 6.23
CA ALA A 62 -10.17 -8.42 5.48
C ALA A 62 -8.71 -8.69 5.10
N ILE A 63 -8.36 -8.55 3.83
CA ILE A 63 -6.97 -8.66 3.36
C ILE A 63 -6.49 -7.28 2.92
N VAL A 64 -5.30 -6.89 3.39
CA VAL A 64 -4.58 -5.71 2.90
C VAL A 64 -3.15 -6.11 2.61
N HIS A 65 -2.74 -5.97 1.34
CA HIS A 65 -1.37 -6.13 0.91
C HIS A 65 -0.80 -4.80 0.43
N VAL A 66 0.42 -4.48 0.83
CA VAL A 66 1.14 -3.27 0.41
C VAL A 66 2.41 -3.67 -0.33
N THR A 67 2.47 -3.33 -1.62
CA THR A 67 3.70 -3.46 -2.41
C THR A 67 4.36 -2.09 -2.53
N LEU A 68 5.60 -1.95 -2.05
CA LEU A 68 6.43 -0.76 -2.20
C LEU A 68 7.47 -0.97 -3.30
N GLY A 69 7.31 -0.28 -4.43
CA GLY A 69 8.29 -0.28 -5.51
C GLY A 69 9.32 0.84 -5.32
N LEU A 70 10.59 0.48 -5.11
CA LEU A 70 11.70 1.43 -5.02
C LEU A 70 12.66 1.26 -6.20
N LEU A 71 13.31 2.33 -6.64
CA LEU A 71 14.52 2.16 -7.46
C LEU A 71 15.56 1.38 -6.67
N ALA A 72 16.29 0.49 -7.36
CA ALA A 72 17.34 -0.31 -6.76
C ALA A 72 18.41 0.55 -6.04
N GLY A 73 19.14 -0.09 -5.12
CA GLY A 73 20.25 0.54 -4.37
C GLY A 73 19.97 0.79 -2.89
N ARG A 74 18.84 0.30 -2.36
CA ARG A 74 18.59 0.27 -0.90
C ARG A 74 19.10 -1.05 -0.35
N SER A 75 19.71 -1.03 0.84
CA SER A 75 20.13 -2.25 1.53
C SER A 75 18.93 -3.10 1.92
N ASP A 76 19.15 -4.41 2.08
CA ASP A 76 18.11 -5.32 2.55
C ASP A 76 17.61 -4.96 3.94
N GLU A 77 18.49 -4.47 4.82
CA GLU A 77 18.11 -3.93 6.13
C GLU A 77 17.16 -2.74 6.02
N THR A 78 17.42 -1.81 5.09
CA THR A 78 16.53 -0.67 4.84
C THR A 78 15.17 -1.13 4.33
N LYS A 79 15.16 -2.11 3.41
CA LYS A 79 13.92 -2.70 2.86
C LYS A 79 13.12 -3.43 3.94
N ALA A 80 13.79 -4.19 4.82
CA ALA A 80 13.16 -4.90 5.94
C ALA A 80 12.53 -3.91 6.93
N ARG A 81 13.29 -2.90 7.38
CA ARG A 81 12.77 -1.84 8.27
C ARG A 81 11.56 -1.12 7.69
N LEU A 82 11.60 -0.78 6.40
CA LEU A 82 10.47 -0.14 5.72
C LEU A 82 9.25 -1.07 5.62
N THR A 83 9.48 -2.36 5.38
CA THR A 83 8.40 -3.36 5.32
C THR A 83 7.71 -3.50 6.68
N GLU A 84 8.47 -3.60 7.76
CA GLU A 84 7.95 -3.66 9.13
C GLU A 84 7.17 -2.39 9.50
N ALA A 85 7.70 -1.22 9.17
CA ALA A 85 7.02 0.04 9.42
C ALA A 85 5.69 0.16 8.65
N ALA A 86 5.63 -0.32 7.41
CA ALA A 86 4.38 -0.38 6.65
C ALA A 86 3.33 -1.27 7.33
N LEU A 87 3.73 -2.42 7.89
CA LEU A 87 2.82 -3.29 8.66
C LEU A 87 2.31 -2.60 9.92
N GLU A 88 3.17 -1.87 10.62
CA GLU A 88 2.77 -1.12 11.81
C GLU A 88 1.77 0.00 11.48
N LEU A 89 1.99 0.71 10.37
CA LEU A 89 1.02 1.67 9.85
C LEU A 89 -0.31 1.01 9.47
N LEU A 90 -0.31 -0.18 8.87
CA LEU A 90 -1.56 -0.91 8.60
C LEU A 90 -2.33 -1.19 9.89
N ARG A 91 -1.67 -1.60 10.99
CA ARG A 91 -2.33 -1.81 12.29
C ARG A 91 -2.95 -0.52 12.84
N GLN A 92 -2.31 0.63 12.60
CA GLN A 92 -2.79 1.93 13.08
C GLN A 92 -3.99 2.44 12.26
N TYR A 93 -3.95 2.31 10.93
CA TYR A 93 -4.91 2.95 10.04
C TYR A 93 -6.01 2.02 9.51
N VAL A 94 -5.85 0.70 9.67
CA VAL A 94 -6.89 -0.30 9.35
C VAL A 94 -7.53 -0.79 10.65
N LYS A 95 -8.79 -0.45 10.83
CA LYS A 95 -9.68 -0.83 11.93
C LYS A 95 -10.88 -1.59 11.35
N PRO A 96 -10.74 -2.87 11.00
CA PRO A 96 -11.82 -3.61 10.34
C PRO A 96 -13.11 -3.55 11.17
N ASP A 97 -14.21 -3.20 10.52
CA ASP A 97 -15.53 -3.25 11.16
C ASP A 97 -15.97 -4.69 11.42
N GLY A 98 -17.00 -4.85 12.26
CA GLY A 98 -17.80 -6.07 12.30
C GLY A 98 -17.05 -7.33 12.75
N GLY A 99 -15.92 -7.18 13.44
CA GLY A 99 -15.11 -8.30 13.93
C GLY A 99 -14.35 -9.06 12.84
N LEU A 100 -14.17 -8.46 11.65
CA LEU A 100 -13.39 -9.08 10.59
C LEU A 100 -11.94 -9.34 11.03
N ALA A 101 -11.42 -10.54 10.77
CA ALA A 101 -10.00 -10.84 10.97
C ALA A 101 -9.16 -10.17 9.88
N LEU A 102 -8.22 -9.30 10.28
CA LEU A 102 -7.31 -8.61 9.38
C LEU A 102 -6.09 -9.45 9.06
N HIS A 103 -5.88 -9.70 7.77
CA HIS A 103 -4.65 -10.25 7.21
C HIS A 103 -3.90 -9.13 6.52
N ALA A 104 -2.82 -8.65 7.14
CA ALA A 104 -1.97 -7.58 6.62
C ALA A 104 -0.63 -8.15 6.18
N SER A 105 -0.19 -7.79 4.98
CA SER A 105 1.14 -8.12 4.47
C SER A 105 1.74 -6.91 3.74
N ALA A 106 3.06 -6.86 3.70
CA ALA A 106 3.79 -5.84 2.98
C ALA A 106 5.05 -6.43 2.38
N GLU A 107 5.50 -5.87 1.25
CA GLU A 107 6.80 -6.17 0.67
C GLU A 107 7.41 -4.92 0.04
N VAL A 108 8.74 -4.84 0.08
CA VAL A 108 9.50 -3.85 -0.68
C VAL A 108 10.23 -4.59 -1.80
N ARG A 109 10.06 -4.11 -3.03
CA ARG A 109 10.73 -4.67 -4.21
C ARG A 109 11.51 -3.61 -4.96
N ASP A 110 12.60 -4.05 -5.58
CA ASP A 110 13.27 -3.23 -6.58
C ASP A 110 12.40 -3.17 -7.85
N LEU A 111 12.27 -1.96 -8.38
CA LEU A 111 11.71 -1.74 -9.69
C LEU A 111 12.68 -2.28 -10.74
N ASP A 112 12.13 -2.87 -11.79
CA ASP A 112 12.91 -3.38 -12.90
C ASP A 112 13.80 -2.27 -13.51
N PRO A 113 15.04 -2.56 -13.96
CA PRO A 113 15.92 -1.55 -14.58
C PRO A 113 15.32 -0.82 -15.79
N SER A 114 14.33 -1.43 -16.46
CA SER A 114 13.55 -0.80 -17.54
C SER A 114 12.50 0.20 -17.06
N TYR A 115 12.25 0.31 -15.75
CA TYR A 115 11.27 1.24 -15.21
C TYR A 115 11.59 2.67 -15.65
N ARG A 116 10.63 3.30 -16.33
CA ARG A 116 10.64 4.70 -16.72
C ARG A 116 9.34 5.33 -16.27
N LYS A 117 9.41 6.60 -15.90
CA LYS A 117 8.25 7.40 -15.51
C LYS A 117 8.24 8.72 -16.25
N PHE A 118 7.06 9.30 -16.36
CA PHE A 118 6.85 10.65 -16.84
C PHE A 118 5.88 11.32 -15.87
N ASP A 119 6.28 12.47 -15.35
CA ASP A 119 5.48 13.34 -14.50
C ASP A 119 5.21 14.64 -15.33
N ALA A 120 3.96 15.11 -15.41
CA ALA A 120 3.55 16.35 -16.10
C ALA A 120 2.89 17.32 -15.13
#